data_AF-A0AAX4JGT7-F1
#
_entry.id   AF-A0AAX4JGT7-F1
#
_cell.length_a   1.000
_cell.length_b   1.000
_cell.length_c   1.000
_cell.angle_alpha   90.00
_cell.angle_beta   90.00
_cell.angle_gamma   90.00
#
_symmetry.space_group_name_H-M   'P 1'
#
loop_
_entity.id
_entity.type
_entity.pdbx_description
1 polymer ?
#
loop_
_entity_poly.entity_id
_entity_poly.type
_entity_poly.pdbx_seq_one_letter_code
_entity_poly.pdbx_strand_id
1 'polypeptide(L)'
;MINPYLNNMVENNDQPSINRKNLSQELMRYEIFRWFKKMESLDKIEYVSSKASYEIIEWHSTFMEHTRSSSITYDKWKEALYKEFKEDEIELVDVYRLFQKKDQNAKDFIDEVKKKSKVVKMDSKESMKIIMLGLRREFPNLRAYITSRCSFNDFDFKRVLMMEKIDKELGAP
;
A
#
# COMPACT_ATOMS: atom_id res chain seq x y z
N MET A 1 -17.56 -26.24 -10.94
CA MET A 1 -18.19 -24.92 -11.14
C MET A 1 -17.10 -23.88 -11.09
N ILE A 2 -16.90 -23.11 -12.16
CA ILE A 2 -15.83 -22.10 -12.27
C ILE A 2 -16.34 -20.79 -11.66
N ASN A 3 -15.54 -20.15 -10.82
CA ASN A 3 -15.90 -18.92 -10.10
C ASN A 3 -16.12 -17.75 -11.08
N PRO A 4 -17.31 -17.12 -11.11
CA PRO A 4 -17.66 -16.07 -12.08
C PRO A 4 -16.82 -14.78 -11.96
N TYR A 5 -16.06 -14.59 -10.87
CA TYR A 5 -15.15 -13.45 -10.72
C TYR A 5 -13.83 -13.59 -11.51
N LEU A 6 -13.49 -14.79 -12.01
CA LEU A 6 -12.28 -15.02 -12.82
C LEU A 6 -12.45 -14.57 -14.27
N ASN A 7 -13.68 -14.57 -14.80
CA ASN A 7 -13.93 -14.25 -16.22
C ASN A 7 -13.86 -12.76 -16.57
N ASN A 8 -13.83 -11.87 -15.57
CA ASN A 8 -13.67 -10.42 -15.79
C ASN A 8 -12.22 -9.92 -15.65
N MET A 9 -11.22 -10.83 -15.56
CA MET A 9 -9.80 -10.46 -15.43
C MET A 9 -9.03 -10.40 -16.75
N VAL A 10 -9.70 -10.55 -17.89
CA VAL A 10 -9.11 -10.32 -19.22
C VAL A 10 -9.47 -8.88 -19.61
N GLU A 11 -8.45 -8.11 -20.00
CA GLU A 11 -8.51 -6.68 -20.37
C GLU A 11 -8.24 -5.68 -19.22
N ASN A 12 -7.05 -5.74 -18.64
CA ASN A 12 -6.26 -4.52 -18.44
C ASN A 12 -4.76 -4.87 -18.55
N ASN A 13 -4.13 -4.33 -19.61
CA ASN A 13 -2.73 -4.46 -19.99
C ASN A 13 -1.78 -3.65 -19.09
N ASP A 14 -1.91 -3.77 -17.78
CA ASP A 14 -0.90 -3.30 -16.83
C ASP A 14 -0.70 -4.43 -15.82
N GLN A 15 0.29 -5.27 -16.08
CA GLN A 15 0.65 -6.38 -15.20
C GLN A 15 1.76 -5.91 -14.25
N PRO A 16 1.46 -5.45 -13.01
CA PRO A 16 2.48 -5.42 -11.98
C PRO A 16 2.69 -6.86 -11.50
N SER A 17 3.78 -7.47 -11.94
CA SER A 17 4.26 -8.72 -11.34
C SER A 17 4.91 -8.37 -10.00
N ILE A 18 4.47 -9.00 -8.91
CA ILE A 18 5.19 -8.91 -7.64
C ILE A 18 6.59 -9.47 -7.90
N ASN A 19 7.59 -8.59 -8.02
CA ASN A 19 8.98 -8.97 -8.23
C ASN A 19 9.60 -9.31 -6.88
N ARG A 20 10.35 -10.42 -6.80
CA ARG A 20 11.08 -10.84 -5.59
C ARG A 20 11.91 -9.73 -4.94
N LYS A 21 12.47 -8.80 -5.74
CA LYS A 21 13.31 -7.70 -5.24
C LYS A 21 12.54 -6.59 -4.50
N ASN A 22 11.23 -6.52 -4.70
CA ASN A 22 10.34 -5.51 -4.13
C ASN A 22 9.12 -6.17 -3.47
N LEU A 23 9.28 -7.41 -3.01
CA LEU A 23 8.18 -8.27 -2.54
C LEU A 23 7.38 -7.58 -1.43
N SER A 24 8.07 -7.04 -0.43
CA SER A 24 7.47 -6.28 0.65
C SER A 24 6.65 -5.08 0.15
N GLN A 25 7.19 -4.30 -0.79
CA GLN A 25 6.51 -3.13 -1.36
C GLN A 25 5.23 -3.50 -2.11
N GLU A 26 5.28 -4.55 -2.92
CA GLU A 26 4.16 -4.96 -3.78
C GLU A 26 3.04 -5.64 -2.96
N LEU A 27 3.37 -6.45 -1.95
CA LEU A 27 2.36 -7.04 -1.06
C LEU A 27 1.58 -5.97 -0.30
N MET A 28 2.29 -4.96 0.21
CA MET A 28 1.66 -3.85 0.92
C MET A 28 0.70 -3.03 0.06
N ARG A 29 0.96 -2.87 -1.25
CA ARG A 29 0.03 -2.16 -2.16
C ARG A 29 -1.36 -2.78 -2.12
N TYR A 30 -1.44 -4.09 -2.03
CA TYR A 30 -2.71 -4.79 -1.89
C TYR A 30 -3.35 -4.56 -0.52
N GLU A 31 -2.56 -4.60 0.56
CA GLU A 31 -3.04 -4.46 1.95
C GLU A 31 -3.67 -3.10 2.28
N ILE A 32 -3.32 -2.04 1.54
CA ILE A 32 -3.91 -0.70 1.73
C ILE A 32 -5.37 -0.67 1.28
N PHE A 33 -5.74 -1.48 0.29
CA PHE A 33 -7.09 -1.44 -0.26
C PHE A 33 -8.12 -1.96 0.75
N ARG A 34 -9.18 -1.17 0.96
CA ARG A 34 -10.25 -1.51 1.93
C ARG A 34 -10.93 -2.84 1.62
N TRP A 35 -11.07 -3.20 0.34
CA TRP A 35 -11.65 -4.47 -0.07
C TRP A 35 -10.73 -5.63 0.30
N PHE A 36 -9.42 -5.50 0.10
CA PHE A 36 -8.43 -6.52 0.47
C PHE A 36 -8.49 -6.80 1.97
N LYS A 37 -8.61 -5.78 2.81
CA LYS A 37 -8.78 -5.94 4.27
C LYS A 37 -10.00 -6.79 4.66
N LYS A 38 -11.06 -6.75 3.85
CA LYS A 38 -12.31 -7.49 4.08
C LYS A 38 -12.31 -8.90 3.50
N MET A 39 -11.31 -9.27 2.70
CA MET A 39 -11.20 -10.62 2.14
C MET A 39 -10.82 -11.66 3.19
N GLU A 40 -11.28 -12.89 2.97
CA GLU A 40 -10.85 -14.04 3.77
C GLU A 40 -9.37 -14.34 3.51
N SER A 41 -8.74 -15.09 4.42
CA SER A 41 -7.30 -15.36 4.33
C SER A 41 -6.91 -16.11 3.06
N LEU A 42 -7.71 -17.12 2.68
CA LEU A 42 -7.45 -17.91 1.47
C LEU A 42 -7.56 -17.06 0.22
N ASP A 43 -8.62 -16.25 0.12
CA ASP A 43 -8.82 -15.32 -1.01
C ASP A 43 -7.64 -14.34 -1.16
N LYS A 44 -7.12 -13.81 -0.04
CA LYS A 44 -5.94 -12.93 -0.06
C LYS A 44 -4.71 -13.64 -0.60
N ILE A 45 -4.47 -14.87 -0.14
CA ILE A 45 -3.32 -15.69 -0.56
C ILE A 45 -3.44 -15.99 -2.06
N GLU A 46 -4.59 -16.48 -2.51
CA GLU A 46 -4.82 -16.81 -3.93
C GLU A 46 -4.68 -15.57 -4.82
N TYR A 47 -5.27 -14.45 -4.40
CA TYR A 47 -5.18 -13.19 -5.12
C TYR A 47 -3.71 -12.75 -5.27
N VAL A 48 -2.95 -12.72 -4.18
CA VAL A 48 -1.53 -12.33 -4.21
C VAL A 48 -0.72 -13.28 -5.09
N SER A 49 -0.87 -14.59 -4.91
CA SER A 49 -0.17 -15.61 -5.70
C SER A 49 -0.46 -15.48 -7.20
N SER A 50 -1.70 -15.16 -7.58
CA SER A 50 -2.08 -14.97 -9.00
C SER A 50 -1.43 -13.77 -9.70
N LYS A 51 -0.88 -12.82 -8.92
CA LYS A 51 -0.20 -11.61 -9.41
C LYS A 51 1.31 -11.65 -9.23
N ALA A 52 1.85 -12.78 -8.74
CA ALA A 52 3.25 -12.85 -8.33
C ALA A 52 4.20 -13.29 -9.45
N SER A 53 5.52 -13.14 -9.22
CA SER A 53 6.53 -13.71 -10.12
C SER A 53 6.48 -15.23 -10.11
N TYR A 54 7.06 -15.84 -11.14
CA TYR A 54 7.12 -17.30 -11.27
C TYR A 54 7.73 -17.96 -10.03
N GLU A 55 8.81 -17.40 -9.48
CA GLU A 55 9.47 -17.97 -8.29
C GLU A 55 8.56 -17.98 -7.05
N ILE A 56 7.71 -16.94 -6.88
CA ILE A 56 6.78 -16.86 -5.76
C ILE A 56 5.62 -17.85 -5.97
N ILE A 57 5.16 -18.03 -7.21
CA ILE A 57 4.12 -19.00 -7.56
C ILE A 57 4.60 -20.44 -7.30
N GLU A 58 5.82 -20.76 -7.73
CA GLU A 58 6.45 -22.07 -7.52
C GLU A 58 6.64 -22.35 -6.02
N TRP A 59 7.15 -21.36 -5.28
CA TRP A 59 7.26 -21.45 -3.82
C TRP A 59 5.89 -21.64 -3.16
N HIS A 60 4.87 -20.85 -3.54
CA HIS A 60 3.52 -20.95 -2.98
C HIS A 60 2.93 -22.35 -3.20
N SER A 61 3.07 -22.90 -4.41
CA SER A 61 2.57 -24.24 -4.75
C SER A 61 3.24 -25.29 -3.86
N THR A 62 4.56 -25.24 -3.76
CA THR A 62 5.35 -26.12 -2.88
C THR A 62 4.93 -25.97 -1.41
N PHE A 63 4.79 -24.73 -0.93
CA PHE A 63 4.41 -24.44 0.44
C PHE A 63 3.02 -25.01 0.77
N MET A 64 2.04 -24.86 -0.12
CA MET A 64 0.68 -25.35 0.10
C MET A 64 0.60 -26.89 0.11
N GLU A 65 1.38 -27.57 -0.73
CA GLU A 65 1.48 -29.05 -0.72
C GLU A 65 2.00 -29.58 0.63
N HIS A 66 2.97 -28.90 1.23
CA HIS A 66 3.59 -29.30 2.48
C HIS A 66 2.80 -28.85 3.71
N THR A 67 2.00 -27.79 3.61
CA THR A 67 1.32 -27.21 4.77
C THR A 67 0.00 -27.91 5.11
N ARG A 68 -0.56 -28.75 4.22
CA ARG A 68 -1.72 -29.66 4.42
C ARG A 68 -2.96 -29.11 5.16
N SER A 69 -3.05 -27.82 5.45
CA SER A 69 -4.02 -27.29 6.43
C SER A 69 -4.97 -26.30 5.79
N SER A 70 -6.27 -26.58 5.96
CA SER A 70 -7.40 -25.68 5.74
C SER A 70 -7.41 -24.45 6.68
N SER A 71 -6.41 -24.30 7.55
CA SER A 71 -6.32 -23.24 8.56
C SER A 71 -5.19 -22.22 8.33
N ILE A 72 -4.57 -22.19 7.13
CA ILE A 72 -3.53 -21.20 6.83
C ILE A 72 -4.16 -19.79 6.82
N THR A 73 -3.63 -18.91 7.66
CA THR A 73 -4.00 -17.49 7.67
C THR A 73 -3.08 -16.70 6.76
N TYR A 74 -3.57 -15.60 6.19
CA TYR A 74 -2.75 -14.73 5.33
C TYR A 74 -1.46 -14.26 6.04
N ASP A 75 -1.52 -13.90 7.33
CA ASP A 75 -0.34 -13.44 8.07
C ASP A 75 0.74 -14.53 8.19
N LYS A 76 0.37 -15.76 8.58
CA LYS A 76 1.30 -16.90 8.60
C LYS A 76 1.91 -17.24 7.24
N TRP A 77 1.11 -17.16 6.17
CA TRP A 77 1.61 -17.37 4.82
C TRP A 77 2.62 -16.28 4.42
N LYS A 78 2.32 -15.02 4.77
CA LYS A 78 3.18 -13.87 4.52
C LYS A 78 4.50 -13.92 5.31
N GLU A 79 4.47 -14.30 6.58
CA GLU A 79 5.68 -14.51 7.39
C GLU A 79 6.58 -15.60 6.79
N ALA A 80 5.99 -16.72 6.36
CA ALA A 80 6.74 -17.80 5.70
C ALA A 80 7.38 -17.32 4.39
N LEU A 81 6.65 -16.53 3.62
CA LEU A 81 7.11 -15.93 2.38
C LEU A 81 8.30 -14.97 2.63
N TYR A 82 8.20 -14.05 3.59
CA TYR A 82 9.31 -13.14 3.91
C TYR A 82 10.54 -13.85 4.44
N LYS A 83 10.36 -14.91 5.22
CA LYS A 83 11.45 -15.76 5.68
C LYS A 83 12.20 -16.42 4.53
N GLU A 84 11.49 -16.94 3.53
CA GLU A 84 12.10 -17.55 2.34
C GLU A 84 12.92 -16.53 1.54
N PHE A 85 12.33 -15.36 1.28
CA PHE A 85 12.93 -14.33 0.44
C PHE A 85 13.84 -13.36 1.20
N LYS A 86 14.07 -13.58 2.50
CA LYS A 86 14.94 -12.78 3.39
C LYS A 86 14.59 -11.28 3.37
N GLU A 87 13.29 -10.98 3.33
CA GLU A 87 12.78 -9.62 3.35
C GLU A 87 12.51 -9.19 4.80
N ASP A 88 13.01 -8.00 5.17
CA ASP A 88 12.73 -7.42 6.47
C ASP A 88 11.32 -6.80 6.48
N GLU A 89 10.41 -7.43 7.22
CA GLU A 89 8.97 -7.14 7.21
C GLU A 89 8.58 -5.78 7.84
N ILE A 90 9.47 -5.11 8.57
CA ILE A 90 9.04 -4.25 9.69
C ILE A 90 9.09 -2.74 9.40
N GLU A 91 10.01 -2.23 8.58
CA GLU A 91 10.14 -0.76 8.43
C GLU A 91 9.22 -0.16 7.35
N LEU A 92 8.90 -0.95 6.33
CA LEU A 92 8.13 -0.51 5.16
C LEU A 92 6.62 -0.44 5.44
N VAL A 93 6.10 -1.44 6.18
CA VAL A 93 4.70 -1.49 6.66
C VAL A 93 4.36 -0.26 7.49
N ASP A 94 5.34 0.20 8.26
CA ASP A 94 5.27 1.34 9.14
C ASP A 94 5.10 2.68 8.41
N VAL A 95 5.51 2.76 7.13
CA VAL A 95 5.33 3.95 6.29
C VAL A 95 3.95 3.95 5.64
N TYR A 96 3.49 2.79 5.15
CA TYR A 96 2.18 2.68 4.49
C TYR A 96 0.98 2.71 5.46
N ARG A 97 1.23 2.48 6.76
CA ARG A 97 0.24 2.67 7.83
C ARG A 97 0.11 4.12 8.30
N LEU A 98 0.89 5.04 7.74
CA LEU A 98 0.79 6.45 8.11
C LEU A 98 -0.53 7.03 7.58
N PHE A 99 -1.36 7.48 8.51
CA PHE A 99 -2.53 8.30 8.26
C PHE A 99 -2.41 9.58 9.07
N GLN A 100 -2.84 10.69 8.48
CA GLN A 100 -2.87 11.97 9.17
C GLN A 100 -3.84 11.86 10.36
N LYS A 101 -3.29 12.00 11.57
CA LYS A 101 -4.08 11.97 12.82
C LYS A 101 -5.02 13.16 12.88
N LYS A 102 -6.11 13.04 13.66
CA LYS A 102 -7.15 14.08 13.76
C LYS A 102 -6.59 15.46 14.09
N ASP A 103 -5.65 15.51 15.03
CA ASP A 103 -5.05 16.77 15.54
C ASP A 103 -3.71 17.11 14.87
N GLN A 104 -3.28 16.30 13.88
CA GLN A 104 -2.04 16.51 13.15
C GLN A 104 -2.30 17.37 11.91
N ASN A 105 -1.58 18.48 11.78
CA ASN A 105 -1.63 19.29 10.56
C ASN A 105 -0.96 18.55 9.37
N ALA A 106 -1.29 18.98 8.16
CA ALA A 106 -0.84 18.30 6.94
C ALA A 106 0.68 18.37 6.78
N LYS A 107 1.33 19.46 7.20
CA LYS A 107 2.78 19.60 7.15
C LYS A 107 3.47 18.53 8.01
N ASP A 108 3.07 18.39 9.26
CA ASP A 108 3.69 17.45 10.19
C ASP A 108 3.47 16.00 9.76
N PHE A 109 2.31 15.70 9.15
CA PHE A 109 2.07 14.41 8.52
C PHE A 109 3.01 14.16 7.32
N ILE A 110 3.16 15.13 6.42
CA ILE A 110 4.07 15.04 5.26
C ILE A 110 5.53 14.86 5.72
N ASP A 111 5.96 15.58 6.76
CA ASP A 111 7.30 15.46 7.34
C ASP A 111 7.51 14.08 7.98
N GLU A 112 6.50 13.51 8.64
CA GLU A 112 6.53 12.14 9.19
C GLU A 112 6.71 11.10 8.08
N VAL A 113 5.91 11.18 7.00
CA VAL A 113 6.05 10.30 5.84
C VAL A 113 7.45 10.45 5.24
N LYS A 114 7.94 11.68 5.03
CA LYS A 114 9.28 11.93 4.48
C LYS A 114 10.39 11.31 5.33
N LYS A 115 10.30 11.46 6.65
CA LYS A 115 11.29 10.89 7.59
C LYS A 115 11.31 9.37 7.48
N LYS A 116 10.15 8.72 7.51
CA LYS A 116 10.04 7.27 7.43
C LYS A 116 10.44 6.73 6.05
N SER A 117 9.98 7.36 4.96
CA SER A 117 10.38 7.00 3.58
C SER A 117 11.89 7.05 3.35
N LYS A 118 12.60 7.98 3.99
CA LYS A 118 14.06 8.08 3.89
C LYS A 118 14.79 6.90 4.53
N VAL A 119 14.28 6.37 5.63
CA VAL A 119 14.87 5.20 6.33
C VAL A 119 14.83 3.98 5.41
N VAL A 120 13.67 3.75 4.79
CA VAL A 120 13.45 2.61 3.88
C VAL A 120 13.89 2.87 2.43
N LYS A 121 14.59 3.98 2.17
CA LYS A 121 15.04 4.41 0.82
C LYS A 121 13.93 4.38 -0.24
N MET A 122 12.70 4.70 0.16
CA MET A 122 11.54 4.73 -0.74
C MET A 122 11.66 5.88 -1.74
N ASP A 123 11.25 5.64 -2.98
CA ASP A 123 11.28 6.68 -4.00
C ASP A 123 10.24 7.79 -3.73
N SER A 124 10.46 8.94 -4.36
CA SER A 124 9.62 10.15 -4.17
C SER A 124 8.18 9.92 -4.65
N LYS A 125 7.98 9.19 -5.76
CA LYS A 125 6.67 8.96 -6.36
C LYS A 125 5.80 8.06 -5.48
N GLU A 126 6.39 7.02 -4.91
CA GLU A 126 5.70 6.09 -4.02
C GLU A 126 5.34 6.76 -2.69
N SER A 127 6.26 7.55 -2.14
CA SER A 127 6.00 8.32 -0.93
C SER A 127 4.91 9.39 -1.12
N MET A 128 4.81 10.00 -2.31
CA MET A 128 3.71 10.90 -2.65
C MET A 128 2.36 10.16 -2.67
N LYS A 129 2.31 8.90 -3.11
CA LYS A 129 1.09 8.08 -3.00
C LYS A 129 0.70 7.85 -1.54
N ILE A 130 1.67 7.59 -0.66
CA ILE A 130 1.40 7.42 0.79
C ILE A 130 0.79 8.69 1.37
N ILE A 131 1.34 9.86 1.03
CA ILE A 131 0.76 11.15 1.46
C ILE A 131 -0.69 11.26 0.97
N MET A 132 -0.93 11.00 -0.31
CA MET A 132 -2.28 11.09 -0.90
C MET A 132 -3.27 10.10 -0.28
N LEU A 133 -2.83 8.90 0.08
CA LEU A 133 -3.67 7.87 0.70
C LEU A 133 -3.90 8.14 2.19
N GLY A 134 -2.89 8.69 2.88
CA GLY A 134 -2.91 8.92 4.31
C GLY A 134 -3.49 10.27 4.75
N LEU A 135 -3.53 11.28 3.86
CA LEU A 135 -4.20 12.55 4.12
C LEU A 135 -5.70 12.37 4.39
N ARG A 136 -6.23 13.13 5.35
CA ARG A 136 -7.66 13.10 5.65
C ARG A 136 -8.47 13.53 4.43
N ARG A 137 -9.60 12.85 4.21
CA ARG A 137 -10.45 13.04 3.01
C ARG A 137 -11.21 14.36 3.02
N GLU A 138 -11.41 14.95 4.19
CA GLU A 138 -12.10 16.23 4.39
C GLU A 138 -11.30 17.45 3.89
N PHE A 139 -10.11 17.28 3.32
CA PHE A 139 -9.32 18.40 2.79
C PHE A 139 -9.22 18.35 1.26
N PRO A 140 -10.32 18.60 0.51
CA PRO A 140 -10.34 18.41 -0.95
C PRO A 140 -9.39 19.36 -1.69
N ASN A 141 -9.28 20.63 -1.28
CA ASN A 141 -8.39 21.59 -1.95
C ASN A 141 -6.92 21.25 -1.67
N LEU A 142 -6.61 20.86 -0.43
CA LEU A 142 -5.28 20.36 -0.08
C LEU A 142 -4.91 19.11 -0.90
N ARG A 143 -5.83 18.15 -1.03
CA ARG A 143 -5.59 16.93 -1.80
C ARG A 143 -5.38 17.23 -3.28
N ALA A 144 -6.15 18.15 -3.86
CA ALA A 144 -5.97 18.59 -5.24
C ALA A 144 -4.59 19.25 -5.45
N TYR A 145 -4.19 20.12 -4.53
CA TYR A 145 -2.86 20.75 -4.55
C TYR A 145 -1.74 19.70 -4.52
N ILE A 146 -1.82 18.74 -3.60
CA ILE A 146 -0.80 17.70 -3.45
C ILE A 146 -0.76 16.76 -4.66
N THR A 147 -1.91 16.42 -5.24
CA THR A 147 -1.99 15.61 -6.47
C THR A 147 -1.31 16.30 -7.65
N SER A 148 -1.33 17.63 -7.71
CA SER A 148 -0.69 18.41 -8.78
C SER A 148 0.85 18.47 -8.69
N ARG A 149 1.46 17.82 -7.69
CA ARG A 149 2.92 17.79 -7.48
C ARG A 149 3.51 16.44 -7.85
N CYS A 150 4.70 16.47 -8.43
CA CYS A 150 5.42 15.26 -8.87
C CYS A 150 6.51 14.84 -7.89
N SER A 151 6.93 15.72 -6.97
CA SER A 151 7.97 15.46 -6.00
C SER A 151 7.75 16.20 -4.68
N PHE A 152 8.28 15.64 -3.59
CA PHE A 152 8.33 16.30 -2.28
C PHE A 152 9.00 17.67 -2.29
N ASN A 153 10.02 17.85 -3.14
CA ASN A 153 10.75 19.12 -3.21
C ASN A 153 9.88 20.23 -3.83
N ASP A 154 8.75 19.88 -4.45
CA ASP A 154 7.82 20.81 -5.08
C ASP A 154 6.77 21.34 -4.09
N PHE A 155 6.82 20.91 -2.83
CA PHE A 155 5.92 21.41 -1.80
C PHE A 155 6.35 22.77 -1.28
N ASP A 156 5.57 23.79 -1.64
CA ASP A 156 5.46 25.00 -0.83
C ASP A 156 4.61 24.71 0.42
N PHE A 157 5.29 24.51 1.57
CA PHE A 157 4.62 24.24 2.84
C PHE A 157 3.76 25.40 3.36
N LYS A 158 4.04 26.65 2.97
CA LYS A 158 3.14 27.76 3.28
C LYS A 158 1.81 27.57 2.56
N ARG A 159 1.85 27.11 1.31
CA ARG A 159 0.66 26.80 0.51
C ARG A 159 -0.08 25.56 1.00
N VAL A 160 0.61 24.53 1.48
CA VAL A 160 0.00 23.35 2.14
C VAL A 160 -0.85 23.79 3.34
N LEU A 161 -0.27 24.57 4.25
CA LEU A 161 -0.99 25.04 5.44
C LEU A 161 -2.13 26.00 5.11
N MET A 162 -1.94 26.84 4.09
CA MET A 162 -3.01 27.73 3.59
C MET A 162 -4.20 26.92 3.05
N MET A 163 -3.96 25.88 2.25
CA MET A 163 -5.04 25.04 1.71
C MET A 163 -5.77 24.27 2.81
N GLU A 164 -5.05 23.71 3.79
CA GLU A 164 -5.67 23.05 4.95
C GLU A 164 -6.55 24.02 5.76
N LYS A 165 -6.11 25.26 5.92
CA LYS A 165 -6.89 26.31 6.60
C LYS A 165 -8.16 26.66 5.83
N ILE A 166 -8.07 26.83 4.51
CA ILE A 166 -9.23 27.08 3.64
C ILE A 166 -10.25 25.94 3.77
N ASP A 167 -9.80 24.68 3.72
CA ASP A 167 -10.71 23.53 3.82
C ASP A 167 -11.41 23.47 5.20
N LYS A 168 -10.71 23.83 6.30
CA LYS A 168 -11.31 23.93 7.64
C LYS A 168 -12.35 25.06 7.75
N GLU A 169 -12.06 26.21 7.15
CA GLU A 169 -12.95 27.38 7.17
C GLU A 169 -14.21 27.19 6.30
N LEU A 170 -14.08 26.44 5.19
CA LEU A 170 -15.19 26.12 4.30
C LEU A 170 -16.13 25.04 4.85
N GLY A 171 -15.84 24.48 6.04
CA GLY A 171 -16.64 23.42 6.62
C GLY A 171 -16.69 22.20 5.69
N ALA A 172 -15.53 21.78 5.18
CA ALA A 172 -15.46 20.64 4.29
C ALA A 172 -16.20 19.42 4.90
N PRO A 173 -16.99 18.72 4.07
CA PRO A 173 -18.10 17.86 4.49
C PRO A 173 -17.71 16.69 5.40
#